data_AF-A0A963EJ20-F1
#
_entry.id   AF-A0A963EJ20-F1
#
_cell.length_a   1.000
_cell.length_b   1.000
_cell.length_c   1.000
_cell.angle_alpha   90.00
_cell.angle_beta   90.00
_cell.angle_gamma   90.00
#
_symmetry.space_group_name_H-M   'P 1'
#
loop_
_entity.id
_entity.type
_entity.pdbx_description
1 polymer ?
#
loop_
_entity_poly.entity_id
_entity_poly.type
_entity_poly.pdbx_seq_one_letter_code
_entity_poly.pdbx_strand_id
1 'polypeptide(L)'
;MEQLDFVAPQDNPTPRTSRRQARPARARASYNGQSTGKGPREGYRRLTADIPADLHKRLKMQALMEERTVTDIILDATRAYLSNR
;
A
#
# COMPACT_ATOMS: atom_id res chain seq x y z
N MET A 1 -17.39 43.27 5.45
CA MET A 1 -17.38 42.78 4.05
C MET A 1 -16.06 43.20 3.45
N GLU A 2 -15.07 42.30 3.48
CA GLU A 2 -13.78 42.53 2.83
C GLU A 2 -13.78 41.75 1.51
N GLN A 3 -13.66 42.49 0.40
CA GLN A 3 -13.61 41.94 -0.95
C GLN A 3 -12.19 41.41 -1.20
N LEU A 4 -12.07 40.09 -1.37
CA LEU A 4 -10.85 39.47 -1.86
C LEU A 4 -10.76 39.71 -3.36
N ASP A 5 -9.77 40.49 -3.77
CA ASP A 5 -9.43 40.82 -5.15
C ASP A 5 -8.85 39.56 -5.84
N PHE A 6 -9.66 38.90 -6.67
CA PHE A 6 -9.28 37.70 -7.40
C PHE A 6 -8.54 38.11 -8.68
N VAL A 7 -7.22 38.16 -8.61
CA VAL A 7 -6.37 38.29 -9.80
C VAL A 7 -6.35 36.96 -10.55
N ALA A 8 -7.01 36.93 -11.70
CA ALA A 8 -6.98 35.81 -12.64
C ALA A 8 -5.55 35.59 -13.18
N PRO A 9 -4.99 34.36 -13.17
CA PRO A 9 -3.83 34.08 -13.98
C PRO A 9 -4.26 33.99 -15.45
N GLN A 10 -3.75 34.93 -16.26
CA GLN A 10 -3.96 34.95 -17.71
C GLN A 10 -3.39 33.69 -18.38
N ASP A 11 -4.19 33.16 -19.29
CA ASP A 11 -3.81 32.19 -20.32
C ASP A 11 -2.60 32.67 -21.13
N ASN A 12 -1.51 31.93 -21.06
CA ASN A 12 -0.36 32.12 -21.94
C ASN A 12 -0.19 30.85 -22.80
N PRO A 13 -0.65 30.81 -24.07
CA PRO A 13 -0.51 29.63 -24.92
C PRO A 13 0.93 29.54 -25.44
N THR A 14 1.70 28.60 -24.89
CA THR A 14 3.04 28.29 -25.41
C THR A 14 2.97 27.40 -26.66
N PRO A 15 3.79 27.66 -27.70
CA PRO A 15 3.68 27.00 -29.00
C PRO A 15 4.14 25.53 -28.95
N ARG A 16 3.29 24.65 -29.49
CA ARG A 16 3.54 23.20 -29.65
C ARG A 16 4.59 22.97 -30.73
N THR A 17 5.86 22.76 -30.33
CA THR A 17 6.84 22.13 -31.21
C THR A 17 6.91 20.63 -30.92
N SER A 18 6.41 19.86 -31.89
CA SER A 18 6.51 18.40 -31.93
C SER A 18 7.95 18.03 -32.26
N ARG A 19 8.73 17.68 -31.23
CA ARG A 19 9.97 16.90 -31.41
C ARG A 19 9.74 15.50 -30.85
N ARG A 20 9.34 14.57 -31.74
CA ARG A 20 9.42 13.13 -31.49
C ARG A 20 10.90 12.77 -31.28
N GLN A 21 11.38 12.89 -30.05
CA GLN A 21 12.55 12.16 -29.59
C GLN A 21 12.05 10.81 -29.07
N ALA A 22 12.52 9.74 -29.71
CA ALA A 22 12.33 8.37 -29.24
C ALA A 22 12.85 8.27 -27.81
N ARG A 23 11.92 8.16 -26.85
CA ARG A 23 12.28 7.83 -25.46
C ARG A 23 12.81 6.39 -25.48
N PRO A 24 14.01 6.11 -24.96
CA PRO A 24 14.37 4.71 -24.71
C PRO A 24 13.27 4.17 -23.79
N ALA A 25 12.70 3.02 -24.17
CA ALA A 25 11.76 2.32 -23.34
C ALA A 25 12.38 2.23 -21.95
N ARG A 26 11.83 2.98 -20.98
CA ARG A 26 12.13 2.74 -19.58
C ARG A 26 11.72 1.29 -19.38
N ALA A 27 12.71 0.41 -19.37
CA ALA A 27 12.57 -0.90 -18.77
C ALA A 27 11.84 -0.62 -17.47
N ARG A 28 10.60 -1.11 -17.36
CA ARG A 28 9.89 -1.13 -16.10
C ARG A 28 10.80 -1.93 -15.21
N ALA A 29 11.65 -1.24 -14.45
CA ALA A 29 12.36 -1.82 -13.36
C ALA A 29 11.24 -2.42 -12.53
N SER A 30 11.04 -3.74 -12.66
CA SER A 30 10.36 -4.51 -11.64
C SER A 30 11.07 -4.09 -10.38
N TYR A 31 10.40 -3.25 -9.59
CA TYR A 31 10.77 -2.97 -8.23
C TYR A 31 10.54 -4.29 -7.48
N ASN A 32 11.37 -5.30 -7.77
CA ASN A 32 11.79 -6.25 -6.76
C ASN A 32 12.64 -5.42 -5.81
N GLY A 33 11.95 -4.60 -5.01
CA GLY A 33 12.47 -4.13 -3.75
C GLY A 33 12.68 -5.40 -2.95
N GLN A 34 13.84 -6.02 -3.13
CA GLN A 34 14.39 -6.99 -2.22
C GLN A 34 14.65 -6.20 -0.94
N SER A 35 13.59 -5.95 -0.17
CA SER A 35 13.73 -5.47 1.18
C SER A 35 14.62 -6.51 1.84
N THR A 36 15.81 -6.08 2.26
CA THR A 36 16.79 -6.89 2.99
C THR A 36 16.20 -7.25 4.35
N GLY A 37 15.13 -8.03 4.34
CA GLY A 37 14.37 -8.41 5.51
C GLY A 37 15.06 -9.61 6.10
N LYS A 38 15.75 -9.40 7.24
CA LYS A 38 16.15 -10.43 8.21
C LYS A 38 15.19 -11.61 8.11
N GLY A 39 15.72 -12.81 7.89
CA GLY A 39 14.93 -14.03 7.71
C GLY A 39 13.85 -14.23 8.78
N PRO A 40 12.94 -15.20 8.61
CA PRO A 40 11.95 -15.52 9.64
C PRO A 40 12.62 -15.59 11.03
N ARG A 41 11.95 -15.06 12.05
CA ARG A 41 12.42 -15.19 13.44
C ARG A 41 12.61 -16.67 13.75
N GLU A 42 13.56 -17.01 14.63
CA GLU A 42 13.78 -18.39 15.05
C GLU A 42 12.48 -19.03 15.55
N GLY A 43 12.13 -20.20 15.02
CA GLY A 43 10.86 -20.89 15.31
C GLY A 43 9.62 -20.39 14.55
N TYR A 44 9.73 -19.34 13.73
CA TYR A 44 8.62 -18.81 12.93
C TYR A 44 8.81 -19.11 11.44
N ARG A 45 7.70 -19.29 10.71
CA ARG A 45 7.67 -19.32 9.25
C ARG A 45 6.87 -18.12 8.73
N ARG A 46 7.30 -17.54 7.60
CA ARG A 46 6.56 -16.46 6.94
C ARG A 46 5.35 -17.04 6.20
N LEU A 47 4.20 -16.44 6.41
CA LEU A 47 2.99 -16.70 5.64
C LEU A 47 2.79 -15.54 4.67
N THR A 48 2.89 -15.82 3.37
CA THR A 48 2.49 -14.90 2.31
C THR A 48 1.22 -15.46 1.69
N ALA A 49 0.11 -14.76 1.83
CA ALA A 49 -1.18 -15.16 1.30
C ALA A 49 -1.94 -13.95 0.79
N ASP A 50 -2.61 -14.10 -0.35
CA ASP A 50 -3.56 -13.12 -0.83
C ASP A 50 -4.86 -13.26 -0.04
N ILE A 51 -5.32 -12.17 0.55
CA ILE A 51 -6.57 -12.11 1.30
C ILE A 51 -7.49 -11.05 0.70
N PRO A 52 -8.82 -11.25 0.75
CA PRO A 52 -9.77 -10.23 0.29
C PRO A 52 -9.52 -8.87 0.95
N ALA A 53 -9.61 -7.79 0.18
CA ALA A 53 -9.33 -6.43 0.66
C ALA A 53 -10.22 -6.04 1.84
N ASP A 54 -11.50 -6.42 1.79
CA ASP A 54 -12.47 -6.15 2.85
C ASP A 54 -12.13 -6.90 4.15
N LEU A 55 -11.63 -8.13 4.03
CA LEU A 55 -11.19 -8.91 5.18
C LEU A 55 -9.97 -8.27 5.84
N HIS A 56 -8.99 -7.84 5.04
CA HIS A 56 -7.81 -7.14 5.55
C HIS A 56 -8.20 -5.84 6.28
N LYS A 57 -9.15 -5.07 5.74
CA LYS A 57 -9.67 -3.85 6.39
C LYS A 57 -10.31 -4.17 7.74
N ARG A 58 -11.18 -5.18 7.79
CA ARG A 58 -11.84 -5.62 9.04
C ARG A 58 -10.83 -6.06 10.09
N LEU A 59 -9.83 -6.86 9.70
CA LEU A 59 -8.75 -7.28 10.61
C LEU A 59 -7.98 -6.10 11.17
N LYS A 60 -7.65 -5.09 10.35
CA LYS A 60 -6.98 -3.87 10.81
C LYS A 60 -7.82 -3.06 11.79
N MET A 61 -9.11 -2.91 11.51
CA MET A 61 -10.01 -2.18 12.41
C MET A 61 -10.13 -2.91 13.75
N GLN A 62 -10.27 -4.23 13.74
CA GLN A 62 -10.34 -5.02 14.96
C GLN A 62 -9.06 -4.92 15.79
N ALA A 63 -7.90 -5.03 15.13
CA ALA A 63 -6.58 -4.87 15.75
C ALA A 63 -6.45 -3.52 16.45
N LEU A 64 -6.90 -2.45 15.79
CA LEU A 64 -6.90 -1.10 16.36
C LEU A 64 -7.81 -0.99 17.59
N MET A 65 -9.01 -1.58 17.54
CA MET A 65 -9.98 -1.50 18.63
C MET A 65 -9.59 -2.30 19.87
N GLU A 66 -8.88 -3.41 19.69
CA GLU A 66 -8.50 -4.31 20.78
C GLU A 66 -7.07 -4.06 21.30
N GLU A 67 -6.36 -3.08 20.75
CA GLU A 67 -4.94 -2.81 21.04
C GLU A 67 -4.03 -4.01 20.77
N ARG A 68 -4.35 -4.79 19.72
CA ARG A 68 -3.60 -5.99 19.31
C ARG A 68 -3.05 -5.83 17.90
N THR A 69 -2.13 -6.70 17.50
CA THR A 69 -1.69 -6.72 16.09
C THR A 69 -2.60 -7.61 15.25
N VAL A 70 -2.67 -7.32 13.94
CA VAL A 70 -3.37 -8.19 12.97
C VAL A 70 -2.81 -9.62 13.02
N THR A 71 -1.50 -9.77 13.27
CA THR A 71 -0.84 -11.07 13.42
C THR A 71 -1.41 -11.84 14.61
N ASP A 72 -1.62 -11.19 15.76
CA ASP A 72 -2.15 -11.85 16.97
C ASP A 72 -3.58 -12.36 16.73
N ILE A 73 -4.42 -11.55 16.09
CA ILE A 73 -5.79 -11.95 15.70
C ILE A 73 -5.76 -13.17 14.78
N ILE A 74 -4.86 -13.19 13.80
CA ILE A 74 -4.72 -14.33 12.88
C ILE A 74 -4.28 -15.58 13.67
N LEU A 75 -3.29 -15.45 14.55
CA LEU A 75 -2.81 -16.58 15.35
C LEU A 75 -3.91 -17.16 16.24
N ASP A 76 -4.67 -16.31 16.95
CA ASP A 76 -5.79 -16.74 17.78
C ASP A 76 -6.88 -17.45 16.95
N ALA A 77 -7.28 -16.84 15.83
CA ALA A 77 -8.27 -17.43 14.94
C ALA A 77 -7.81 -18.80 14.41
N THR A 78 -6.53 -18.92 14.02
CA THR A 78 -5.97 -20.21 13.56
C THR A 78 -5.89 -21.25 14.67
N ARG A 79 -5.54 -20.86 15.91
CA ARG A 79 -5.51 -21.76 17.06
C ARG A 79 -6.91 -22.28 17.39
N ALA A 80 -7.89 -21.39 17.45
CA ALA A 80 -9.30 -21.73 17.70
C ALA A 80 -9.88 -22.63 16.60
N TYR A 81 -9.54 -22.36 15.33
CA TYR A 81 -9.97 -23.19 14.20
C TYR A 81 -9.40 -24.61 14.26
N LEU A 82 -8.12 -24.76 14.66
CA LEU A 82 -7.47 -26.06 14.76
C LEU A 82 -7.85 -26.83 16.04
N SER A 83 -8.23 -26.14 17.12
CA SER A 83 -8.66 -26.78 18.37
C SER A 83 -10.09 -27.31 18.33
N ASN A 84 -10.96 -26.71 17.50
CA ASN A 84 -12.37 -27.10 17.35
C ASN A 84 -12.57 -28.20 16.29
N ARG A 85 -11.52 -28.98 16.01
CA ARG A 85 -11.52 -30.08 15.05
C ARG A 85 -11.17 -31.39 15.73
#